data_AF-A0A960YFB6-F1
#
_entry.id   AF-A0A960YFB6-F1
#
_cell.length_a   1.000
_cell.length_b   1.000
_cell.length_c   1.000
_cell.angle_alpha   90.00
_cell.angle_beta   90.00
_cell.angle_gamma   90.00
#
_symmetry.space_group_name_H-M   'P 1'
#
loop_
_entity.id
_entity.type
_entity.pdbx_description
1 polymer ?
#
loop_
_entity_poly.entity_id
_entity_poly.type
_entity_poly.pdbx_seq_one_letter_code
_entity_poly.pdbx_strand_id
1 'polypeptide(L)'
;MTLDSSFGFVFKRKKLKTQAPEFKELESFMASFPFMFLFGFLMYTCLSLNILNLSLSYFSIHIPSFLSNVVNILNIIAVVYILPNVLRQTCLQFISSNIHYFGDIREGRDGTLEQTQVLNSPLFILPHLFCFNFGSTHGIHHIVVNQPFYIRQMVASEAHRAMKEEGMRFNDFGTFLRANRYHKESYKAA
;
A
#
# COMPACT_ATOMS: atom_id res chain seq x y z
N MET A 1 -9.86 1.27 -1.47
CA MET A 1 -9.04 1.58 -2.67
C MET A 1 -8.67 0.25 -3.30
N THR A 2 -9.32 -0.16 -4.39
CA THR A 2 -9.19 -1.54 -4.94
C THR A 2 -8.47 -1.60 -6.29
N LEU A 3 -8.03 -0.46 -6.82
CA LEU A 3 -7.24 -0.39 -8.05
C LEU A 3 -5.90 0.25 -7.70
N ASP A 4 -4.83 -0.27 -8.31
CA ASP A 4 -3.49 0.32 -8.30
C ASP A 4 -3.62 1.84 -8.52
N SER A 5 -2.94 2.63 -7.69
CA SER A 5 -2.83 4.09 -7.81
C SER A 5 -2.50 4.52 -9.24
N SER A 6 -1.74 3.69 -9.96
CA SER A 6 -1.30 3.86 -11.35
C SER A 6 -2.43 3.78 -12.38
N PHE A 7 -3.59 3.22 -12.04
CA PHE A 7 -4.78 3.22 -12.92
C PHE A 7 -5.96 4.00 -12.32
N GLY A 8 -5.88 4.33 -11.03
CA GLY A 8 -6.92 5.10 -10.34
C GLY A 8 -7.21 6.47 -10.96
N PHE A 9 -6.23 7.10 -11.62
CA PHE A 9 -6.43 8.38 -12.30
C PHE A 9 -7.31 8.28 -13.55
N VAL A 10 -7.29 7.15 -14.26
CA VAL A 10 -8.11 6.94 -15.47
C VAL A 10 -9.59 7.07 -15.10
N PHE A 11 -9.99 6.45 -14.00
CA PHE A 11 -11.36 6.48 -13.51
C PHE A 11 -11.72 7.77 -12.76
N LYS A 12 -10.72 8.49 -12.22
CA LYS A 12 -10.93 9.72 -11.42
C LYS A 12 -10.52 11.01 -12.14
N ARG A 13 -10.29 10.96 -13.46
CA ARG A 13 -9.76 12.09 -14.24
C ARG A 13 -10.53 13.39 -14.06
N LYS A 14 -11.86 13.35 -14.07
CA LYS A 14 -12.72 14.53 -13.85
C LYS A 14 -12.49 15.15 -12.46
N LYS A 15 -12.34 14.32 -11.43
CA LYS A 15 -12.14 14.76 -10.04
C LYS A 15 -10.73 15.27 -9.79
N LEU A 16 -9.73 14.69 -10.46
CA LEU A 16 -8.34 15.17 -10.41
C LEU A 16 -8.21 16.56 -11.02
N LYS A 17 -8.85 16.80 -12.18
CA LYS A 17 -8.84 18.13 -12.82
C LYS A 17 -9.42 19.24 -11.94
N THR A 18 -10.37 18.93 -11.07
CA THR A 18 -10.99 19.91 -10.17
C THR A 18 -10.24 20.05 -8.84
N GLN A 19 -9.71 18.97 -8.28
CA GLN A 19 -9.09 18.97 -6.95
C GLN A 19 -7.57 19.15 -6.95
N ALA A 20 -6.91 18.84 -8.07
CA ALA A 20 -5.46 18.92 -8.23
C ALA A 20 -5.14 19.38 -9.66
N PRO A 21 -5.41 20.65 -10.01
CA PRO A 21 -5.25 21.15 -11.37
C PRO A 21 -3.81 21.12 -11.87
N GLU A 22 -2.84 21.14 -10.96
CA GLU A 22 -1.41 21.03 -11.26
C GLU A 22 -0.94 19.60 -11.50
N PHE A 23 -1.79 18.59 -11.24
CA PHE A 23 -1.42 17.20 -11.43
C PHE A 23 -1.21 16.87 -12.91
N LYS A 24 0.01 16.46 -13.26
CA LYS A 24 0.37 16.03 -14.61
C LYS A 24 0.44 14.51 -14.69
N GLU A 25 -0.48 13.93 -15.46
CA GLU A 25 -0.57 12.47 -15.68
C GLU A 25 0.75 11.87 -16.19
N LEU A 26 1.41 12.56 -17.12
CA LEU A 26 2.68 12.10 -17.70
C LEU A 26 3.82 12.08 -16.68
N GLU A 27 3.90 13.08 -15.79
CA GLU A 27 4.94 13.10 -14.74
C GLU A 27 4.76 11.94 -13.77
N SER A 28 3.53 11.64 -13.35
CA SER A 28 3.24 10.48 -12.48
C SER A 28 3.55 9.15 -13.17
N PHE A 29 3.22 9.03 -14.46
CA PHE A 29 3.52 7.85 -15.26
C PHE A 29 5.04 7.66 -15.44
N MET A 30 5.77 8.73 -15.76
CA MET A 30 7.23 8.72 -15.93
C MET A 30 7.96 8.48 -14.59
N ALA A 31 7.43 8.97 -13.47
CA ALA A 31 7.99 8.70 -12.14
C ALA A 31 8.01 7.20 -11.78
N SER A 32 7.18 6.40 -12.44
CA SER A 32 7.09 4.95 -12.24
C SER A 32 7.98 4.14 -13.21
N PHE A 33 8.47 4.78 -14.27
CA PHE A 33 9.34 4.18 -15.27
C PHE A 33 10.81 4.18 -14.80
N PRO A 34 11.62 3.14 -15.09
CA PRO A 34 11.29 1.90 -15.80
C PRO A 34 10.79 0.77 -14.88
N PHE A 35 10.95 0.92 -13.57
CA PHE A 35 10.88 -0.21 -12.64
C PHE A 35 9.48 -0.82 -12.52
N MET A 36 8.42 0.00 -12.45
CA MET A 36 7.06 -0.54 -12.35
C MET A 36 6.64 -1.26 -13.64
N PHE A 37 7.10 -0.77 -14.80
CA PHE A 37 6.81 -1.40 -16.10
C PHE A 37 7.54 -2.72 -16.24
N LEU A 38 8.82 -2.78 -15.86
CA LEU A 38 9.58 -4.01 -15.87
C LEU A 38 8.95 -5.04 -14.92
N PHE A 39 8.57 -4.63 -13.71
CA PHE A 39 7.87 -5.49 -12.75
C PHE A 39 6.55 -6.02 -13.33
N GLY A 40 5.72 -5.13 -13.87
CA GLY A 40 4.45 -5.48 -14.49
C GLY A 40 4.62 -6.43 -15.67
N PHE A 41 5.56 -6.14 -16.58
CA PHE A 41 5.88 -7.01 -17.71
C PHE A 41 6.29 -8.40 -17.26
N LEU A 42 7.25 -8.52 -16.34
CA LEU A 42 7.69 -9.81 -15.81
C LEU A 42 6.54 -10.57 -15.14
N MET A 43 5.71 -9.89 -14.35
CA MET A 43 4.57 -10.50 -13.66
C MET A 43 3.51 -11.00 -14.63
N TYR A 44 3.07 -10.18 -15.57
CA TYR A 44 2.05 -10.57 -16.54
C TYR A 44 2.54 -11.63 -17.53
N THR A 45 3.81 -11.57 -17.97
CA THR A 45 4.41 -12.62 -18.81
C THR A 45 4.52 -13.94 -18.05
N CYS A 46 5.02 -13.92 -16.81
CA CYS A 46 5.08 -15.10 -15.95
C CYS A 46 3.69 -15.72 -15.74
N LEU A 47 2.70 -14.91 -15.41
CA LEU A 47 1.33 -15.37 -15.19
C LEU A 47 0.72 -15.96 -16.47
N SER A 48 0.84 -15.25 -17.59
CA SER A 48 0.26 -15.68 -18.88
C SER A 48 0.87 -16.98 -19.37
N LEU A 49 2.20 -17.14 -19.29
CA LEU A 49 2.87 -18.36 -19.72
C LEU A 49 2.60 -19.55 -18.80
N ASN A 50 2.49 -19.33 -17.49
CA ASN A 50 2.10 -20.41 -16.57
C ASN A 50 0.63 -20.83 -16.75
N ILE A 51 -0.29 -19.88 -17.01
CA ILE A 51 -1.68 -20.18 -17.35
C ILE A 51 -1.74 -20.97 -18.66
N LEU A 52 -1.00 -20.54 -19.69
CA LEU A 52 -0.93 -21.26 -20.97
C LEU A 52 -0.38 -22.68 -20.78
N ASN A 53 0.74 -22.83 -20.06
CA ASN A 53 1.35 -24.13 -19.79
C ASN A 53 0.39 -25.07 -19.04
N LEU A 54 -0.31 -24.55 -18.01
CA LEU A 54 -1.33 -25.30 -17.28
C LEU A 54 -2.49 -25.71 -18.19
N SER A 55 -2.96 -24.78 -19.02
CA SER A 55 -4.07 -25.02 -19.96
C SER A 55 -3.73 -26.08 -21.01
N LEU A 56 -2.51 -26.04 -21.58
CA LEU A 56 -2.06 -27.04 -22.55
C LEU A 56 -1.83 -28.41 -21.88
N SER A 57 -1.28 -28.41 -20.66
CA SER A 57 -1.07 -29.65 -19.89
C SER A 57 -2.39 -30.38 -19.61
N TYR A 58 -3.49 -29.64 -19.40
CA TYR A 58 -4.83 -30.22 -19.29
C TYR A 58 -5.24 -31.04 -20.52
N PHE A 59 -4.81 -30.63 -21.72
CA PHE A 59 -5.04 -31.36 -22.97
C PHE A 59 -3.90 -32.32 -23.33
N SER A 60 -2.98 -32.62 -22.40
CA SER A 60 -1.78 -33.43 -22.65
C SER A 60 -0.89 -32.87 -23.77
N ILE A 61 -0.94 -31.56 -24.00
CA ILE A 61 -0.08 -30.84 -24.93
C ILE A 61 1.05 -30.21 -24.13
N HIS A 62 2.29 -30.38 -24.59
CA HIS A 62 3.46 -29.77 -23.98
C HIS A 62 3.91 -28.54 -24.75
N ILE A 63 4.33 -27.51 -24.02
CA ILE A 63 4.95 -26.33 -24.61
C ILE A 63 6.30 -26.70 -25.27
N PRO A 64 6.71 -26.01 -26.35
CA PRO A 64 8.03 -26.20 -26.95
C PRO A 64 9.16 -26.01 -25.94
N SER A 65 10.28 -26.73 -26.11
CA SER A 65 11.42 -26.74 -25.17
C SER A 65 12.00 -25.34 -24.89
N PHE A 66 12.09 -24.48 -25.90
CA PHE A 66 12.49 -23.09 -25.73
C PHE A 66 11.57 -22.33 -24.76
N LEU A 67 10.25 -22.50 -24.90
CA LEU A 67 9.28 -21.84 -24.02
C LEU A 67 9.32 -22.43 -22.60
N SER A 68 9.60 -23.73 -22.46
CA SER A 68 9.82 -24.37 -21.16
C SER A 68 10.99 -23.74 -20.39
N ASN A 69 12.12 -23.47 -21.06
CA ASN A 69 13.25 -22.76 -20.45
C ASN A 69 12.87 -21.35 -19.98
N VAL A 70 12.10 -20.61 -20.80
CA VAL A 70 11.60 -19.27 -20.44
C VAL A 70 10.69 -19.34 -19.21
N VAL A 71 9.75 -20.29 -19.18
CA VAL A 71 8.86 -20.50 -18.02
C VAL A 71 9.66 -20.80 -16.75
N ASN A 72 10.69 -21.64 -16.84
CA ASN A 72 11.54 -21.97 -15.68
C ASN A 72 12.26 -20.73 -15.13
N ILE A 73 12.84 -19.90 -15.99
CA ILE A 73 13.49 -18.65 -15.59
C ILE A 73 12.48 -17.71 -14.93
N LEU A 74 11.30 -17.55 -15.53
CA LEU A 74 10.25 -16.70 -14.97
C LEU A 74 9.73 -17.21 -13.63
N ASN A 75 9.67 -18.53 -13.42
CA ASN A 75 9.29 -19.12 -12.13
C ASN A 75 10.31 -18.81 -11.03
N ILE A 76 11.61 -18.85 -11.34
CA ILE A 76 12.67 -18.43 -10.40
C ILE A 76 12.49 -16.95 -10.05
N ILE A 77 12.30 -16.09 -11.06
CA ILE A 77 12.03 -14.65 -10.86
C ILE A 77 10.76 -14.46 -10.02
N ALA A 78 9.73 -15.26 -10.25
CA ALA A 78 8.48 -15.16 -9.51
C ALA A 78 8.69 -15.44 -8.01
N VAL A 79 9.38 -16.53 -7.67
CA VAL A 79 9.63 -16.93 -6.28
C VAL A 79 10.55 -15.96 -5.55
N VAL A 80 11.62 -15.52 -6.21
CA VAL A 80 12.66 -14.69 -5.56
C VAL A 80 12.25 -13.22 -5.49
N TYR A 81 11.53 -12.72 -6.51
CA TYR A 81 11.28 -11.29 -6.67
C TYR A 81 9.80 -10.95 -6.67
N ILE A 82 8.99 -11.52 -7.57
CA ILE A 82 7.61 -11.03 -7.79
C ILE A 82 6.72 -11.34 -6.58
N LEU A 83 6.64 -12.60 -6.16
CA LEU A 83 5.74 -13.04 -5.08
C LEU A 83 6.05 -12.37 -3.74
N PRO A 84 7.31 -12.26 -3.28
CA PRO A 84 7.62 -11.52 -2.05
C PRO A 84 7.21 -10.05 -2.11
N ASN A 85 7.38 -9.39 -3.27
CA ASN A 85 6.98 -8.00 -3.45
C ASN A 85 5.45 -7.83 -3.49
N VAL A 86 4.73 -8.74 -4.17
CA VAL A 86 3.25 -8.76 -4.16
C VAL A 86 2.72 -8.97 -2.74
N LEU A 87 3.30 -9.90 -1.99
CA LEU A 87 2.92 -10.17 -0.60
C LEU A 87 3.14 -8.93 0.27
N ARG A 88 4.34 -8.34 0.21
CA ARG A 88 4.67 -7.11 0.94
C ARG A 88 3.73 -5.97 0.57
N GLN A 89 3.48 -5.74 -0.72
CA GLN A 89 2.60 -4.68 -1.19
C GLN A 89 1.16 -4.90 -0.72
N THR A 90 0.69 -6.13 -0.75
CA THR A 90 -0.64 -6.51 -0.23
C THR A 90 -0.76 -6.18 1.26
N CYS A 91 0.24 -6.57 2.06
CA CYS A 91 0.27 -6.27 3.49
C CYS A 91 0.34 -4.77 3.78
N LEU A 92 1.11 -4.01 3.00
CA LEU A 92 1.15 -2.54 3.10
C LEU A 92 -0.19 -1.91 2.77
N GLN A 93 -0.84 -2.31 1.67
CA GLN A 93 -2.15 -1.77 1.28
C GLN A 93 -3.22 -2.11 2.31
N PHE A 94 -3.21 -3.35 2.82
CA PHE A 94 -4.12 -3.78 3.88
C PHE A 94 -3.94 -2.92 5.13
N ILE A 95 -2.72 -2.83 5.67
CA ILE A 95 -2.49 -2.04 6.89
C ILE A 95 -2.75 -0.56 6.66
N SER A 96 -2.24 0.02 5.57
CA SER A 96 -2.44 1.42 5.22
C SER A 96 -3.92 1.79 5.15
N SER A 97 -4.73 0.93 4.53
CA SER A 97 -6.18 1.14 4.42
C SER A 97 -6.91 1.06 5.77
N ASN A 98 -6.30 0.50 6.81
CA ASN A 98 -6.91 0.35 8.13
C ASN A 98 -6.40 1.39 9.15
N ILE A 99 -5.28 2.07 8.87
CA ILE A 99 -4.71 3.07 9.78
C ILE A 99 -5.02 4.51 9.41
N HIS A 100 -5.40 4.80 8.16
CA HIS A 100 -5.69 6.17 7.74
C HIS A 100 -7.16 6.53 7.98
N TYR A 101 -7.36 7.74 8.49
CA TYR A 101 -8.66 8.38 8.49
C TYR A 101 -8.81 9.23 7.21
N PHE A 102 -10.00 9.25 6.63
CA PHE A 102 -10.28 9.95 5.36
C PHE A 102 -11.31 11.07 5.50
N GLY A 103 -11.85 11.28 6.70
CA GLY A 103 -12.87 12.29 6.95
C GLY A 103 -12.99 12.65 8.43
N ASP A 104 -13.60 13.81 8.67
CA ASP A 104 -13.75 14.44 9.99
C ASP A 104 -12.42 14.69 10.70
N ILE A 105 -11.42 15.09 9.92
CA ILE A 105 -10.09 15.48 10.39
C ILE A 105 -10.03 17.01 10.40
N ARG A 106 -9.47 17.59 11.45
CA ARG A 106 -9.23 19.04 11.55
C ARG A 106 -8.28 19.51 10.45
N GLU A 107 -8.37 20.78 10.07
CA GLU A 107 -7.45 21.36 9.09
C GLU A 107 -6.14 21.84 9.73
N GLY A 108 -5.10 21.98 8.90
CA GLY A 108 -3.81 22.51 9.33
C GLY A 108 -3.02 21.57 10.23
N ARG A 109 -2.13 22.15 11.06
CA ARG A 109 -1.23 21.37 11.93
C ARG A 109 -1.99 20.48 12.91
N ASP A 110 -3.12 20.97 13.40
CA ASP A 110 -3.90 20.30 14.43
C ASP A 110 -4.54 18.98 13.96
N GLY A 111 -4.78 18.82 12.65
CA GLY A 111 -5.31 17.58 12.09
C GLY A 111 -4.25 16.54 11.72
N THR A 112 -2.96 16.88 11.77
CA THR A 112 -1.88 15.97 11.35
C THR A 112 -1.88 14.68 12.16
N LEU A 113 -2.15 14.78 13.46
CA LEU A 113 -2.26 13.63 14.37
C LEU A 113 -3.54 12.81 14.16
N GLU A 114 -4.56 13.40 13.52
CA GLU A 114 -5.86 12.76 13.27
C GLU A 114 -5.91 12.06 11.90
N GLN A 115 -4.91 12.26 11.04
CA GLN A 115 -4.86 11.61 9.72
C GLN A 115 -4.66 10.10 9.81
N THR A 116 -4.08 9.61 10.90
CA THR A 116 -3.79 8.19 11.09
C THR A 116 -3.83 7.77 12.56
N GLN A 117 -3.88 6.46 12.80
CA GLN A 117 -3.73 5.84 14.10
C GLN A 117 -2.48 4.95 14.15
N VAL A 118 -1.97 4.70 15.36
CA VAL A 118 -0.98 3.64 15.58
C VAL A 118 -1.70 2.31 15.68
N LEU A 119 -1.41 1.40 14.76
CA LEU A 119 -1.86 0.01 14.81
C LEU A 119 -0.69 -0.88 15.23
N ASN A 120 -0.62 -1.24 16.50
CA ASN A 120 0.43 -2.10 17.06
C ASN A 120 -0.12 -3.37 17.75
N SER A 121 -1.41 -3.66 17.56
CA SER A 121 -2.05 -4.86 18.08
C SER A 121 -1.43 -6.15 17.52
N PRO A 122 -1.23 -7.19 18.35
CA PRO A 122 -0.72 -8.48 17.91
C PRO A 122 -1.63 -9.20 16.90
N LEU A 123 -2.91 -8.81 16.78
CA LEU A 123 -3.84 -9.34 15.77
C LEU A 123 -3.33 -9.11 14.33
N PHE A 124 -2.45 -8.12 14.13
CA PHE A 124 -1.90 -7.75 12.84
C PHE A 124 -0.45 -8.21 12.65
N ILE A 125 0.01 -9.19 13.44
CA ILE A 125 1.41 -9.67 13.37
C ILE A 125 1.79 -10.20 11.98
N LEU A 126 0.89 -10.94 11.31
CA LEU A 126 1.15 -11.50 9.98
C LEU A 126 1.40 -10.39 8.93
N PRO A 127 0.50 -9.43 8.71
CA PRO A 127 0.79 -8.35 7.78
C PRO A 127 1.97 -7.49 8.24
N HIS A 128 2.16 -7.25 9.54
CA HIS A 128 3.32 -6.52 10.06
C HIS A 128 4.66 -7.20 9.80
N LEU A 129 4.71 -8.53 9.76
CA LEU A 129 5.92 -9.26 9.38
C LEU A 129 6.37 -8.92 7.96
N PHE A 130 5.43 -8.82 7.02
CA PHE A 130 5.73 -8.54 5.63
C PHE A 130 5.81 -7.03 5.29
N CYS A 131 5.25 -6.16 6.14
CA CYS A 131 5.35 -4.70 5.97
C CYS A 131 6.24 -4.00 7.00
N PHE A 132 7.03 -4.75 7.78
CA PHE A 132 7.97 -4.23 8.79
C PHE A 132 7.33 -3.28 9.80
N ASN A 133 6.27 -3.73 10.48
CA ASN A 133 5.53 -2.94 11.48
C ASN A 133 5.04 -1.58 10.96
N PHE A 134 4.73 -1.48 9.67
CA PHE A 134 4.29 -0.24 9.05
C PHE A 134 3.12 0.40 9.80
N GLY A 135 2.11 -0.37 10.20
CA GLY A 135 0.95 0.15 10.95
C GLY A 135 1.30 0.77 12.29
N SER A 136 2.40 0.31 12.89
CA SER A 136 2.87 0.81 14.17
C SER A 136 3.71 2.09 14.03
N THR A 137 4.35 2.32 12.89
CA THR A 137 5.37 3.38 12.74
C THR A 137 5.01 4.42 11.69
N HIS A 138 3.97 4.19 10.87
CA HIS A 138 3.58 5.09 9.79
C HIS A 138 3.14 6.46 10.30
N GLY A 139 2.45 6.54 11.44
CA GLY A 139 2.07 7.82 12.05
C GLY A 139 3.24 8.76 12.31
N ILE A 140 4.43 8.22 12.58
CA ILE A 140 5.66 9.01 12.78
C ILE A 140 6.01 9.79 11.50
N HIS A 141 5.76 9.24 10.31
CA HIS A 141 6.02 9.91 9.03
C HIS A 141 5.12 11.12 8.79
N HIS A 142 3.88 11.11 9.30
CA HIS A 142 2.97 12.25 9.19
C HIS A 142 3.45 13.44 10.02
N ILE A 143 4.21 13.19 11.09
CA ILE A 143 4.69 14.21 12.02
C ILE A 143 6.13 14.65 11.65
N VAL A 144 7.00 13.67 11.41
CA VAL A 144 8.41 13.87 11.05
C VAL A 144 8.63 13.27 9.66
N VAL A 145 8.48 14.12 8.66
CA VAL A 145 8.67 13.77 7.25
C VAL A 145 10.13 13.39 6.95
N ASN A 146 10.36 12.69 5.84
CA ASN A 146 11.69 12.32 5.32
C ASN A 146 12.53 11.35 6.17
N GLN A 147 11.93 10.58 7.07
CA GLN A 147 12.63 9.48 7.75
C GLN A 147 12.41 8.14 7.05
N PRO A 148 13.43 7.28 6.89
CA PRO A 148 13.23 5.92 6.38
C PRO A 148 12.60 5.03 7.45
N PHE A 149 12.04 3.88 7.03
CA PHE A 149 11.27 3.01 7.92
C PHE A 149 12.08 2.48 9.12
N TYR A 150 13.38 2.20 8.93
CA TYR A 150 14.23 1.66 10.00
C TYR A 150 14.51 2.69 11.10
N ILE A 151 14.67 3.98 10.76
CA ILE A 151 14.80 5.04 11.77
C ILE A 151 13.50 5.15 12.57
N ARG A 152 12.34 5.13 11.88
CA ARG A 152 11.04 5.14 12.57
C ARG A 152 10.86 3.95 13.51
N GLN A 153 11.40 2.79 13.15
CA GLN A 153 11.38 1.61 14.02
C GLN A 153 12.29 1.79 15.25
N MET A 154 13.48 2.37 15.08
CA MET A 154 14.44 2.61 16.18
C MET A 154 13.89 3.57 17.22
N VAL A 155 13.14 4.59 16.81
CA VAL A 155 12.56 5.62 17.70
C VAL A 155 11.09 5.34 18.08
N ALA A 156 10.58 4.15 17.76
CA ALA A 156 9.15 3.86 17.86
C ALA A 156 8.64 4.01 19.30
N SER A 157 9.43 3.65 20.31
CA SER A 157 9.01 3.72 21.71
C SER A 157 8.76 5.16 22.17
N GLU A 158 9.73 6.03 21.95
CA GLU A 158 9.66 7.45 22.30
C GLU A 158 8.58 8.16 21.49
N ALA A 159 8.51 7.87 20.19
CA ALA A 159 7.49 8.42 19.32
C ALA A 159 6.08 7.97 19.71
N HIS A 160 5.88 6.70 20.10
CA HIS A 160 4.57 6.21 20.57
C HIS A 160 4.15 6.92 21.85
N ARG A 161 5.07 7.15 22.78
CA ARG A 161 4.78 7.90 24.01
C ARG A 161 4.31 9.31 23.67
N ALA A 162 5.09 10.05 22.87
CA ALA A 162 4.75 11.41 22.47
C ALA A 162 3.41 11.47 21.68
N MET A 163 3.22 10.56 20.72
CA MET A 163 1.96 10.49 19.95
C MET A 163 0.75 10.22 20.85
N LYS A 164 0.91 9.38 21.88
CA LYS A 164 -0.16 9.08 22.83
C LYS A 164 -0.45 10.28 23.75
N GLU A 165 0.58 10.99 24.20
CA GLU A 165 0.46 12.22 25.01
C GLU A 165 -0.29 13.32 24.23
N GLU A 166 0.00 13.45 22.93
CA GLU A 166 -0.65 14.39 22.02
C GLU A 166 -2.03 13.90 21.49
N GLY A 167 -2.53 12.77 21.99
CA GLY A 167 -3.90 12.31 21.73
C GLY A 167 -4.09 11.50 20.43
N MET A 168 -3.03 11.05 19.76
CA MET A 168 -3.16 10.10 18.64
C MET A 168 -3.80 8.79 19.12
N ARG A 169 -4.70 8.24 18.31
CA ARG A 169 -5.38 6.99 18.63
C ARG A 169 -4.48 5.78 18.41
N PHE A 170 -4.67 4.77 19.25
CA PHE A 170 -3.99 3.48 19.16
C PHE A 170 -5.03 2.37 19.04
N ASN A 171 -4.87 1.49 18.05
CA ASN A 171 -5.73 0.32 17.82
C ASN A 171 -7.24 0.64 17.87
N ASP A 172 -7.63 1.74 17.24
CA ASP A 172 -9.03 2.15 17.05
C ASP A 172 -9.70 1.26 16.01
N PHE A 173 -10.14 0.08 16.45
CA PHE A 173 -10.91 -0.86 15.65
C PHE A 173 -12.33 -0.35 15.35
N GLY A 174 -12.82 0.63 16.10
CA GLY A 174 -14.08 1.30 15.80
C GLY A 174 -14.08 2.01 14.44
N THR A 175 -12.89 2.30 13.89
CA THR A 175 -12.73 2.91 12.57
C THR A 175 -13.43 2.12 11.46
N PHE A 176 -13.48 0.79 11.57
CA PHE A 176 -14.10 -0.09 10.58
C PHE A 176 -15.62 0.10 10.52
N LEU A 177 -16.25 0.41 11.66
CA LEU A 177 -17.68 0.75 11.73
C LEU A 177 -17.95 2.19 11.25
N ARG A 178 -16.93 3.06 11.26
CA ARG A 178 -17.04 4.46 10.83
C ARG A 178 -16.54 4.70 9.41
N ALA A 179 -16.27 3.64 8.64
CA ALA A 179 -15.71 3.74 7.29
C ALA A 179 -14.49 4.68 7.24
N ASN A 180 -13.58 4.53 8.20
CA ASN A 180 -12.35 5.32 8.32
C ASN A 180 -12.56 6.82 8.56
N ARG A 181 -13.65 7.21 9.21
CA ARG A 181 -13.84 8.58 9.72
C ARG A 181 -13.29 8.71 11.14
N TYR A 182 -12.62 9.83 11.40
CA TYR A 182 -12.02 10.08 12.71
C TYR A 182 -13.12 10.29 13.77
N HIS A 183 -14.16 11.04 13.45
CA HIS A 183 -15.39 11.17 14.26
C HIS A 183 -16.58 10.45 13.63
N LYS A 184 -17.61 10.15 14.43
CA LYS A 184 -18.86 9.55 13.96
C LYS A 184 -19.85 10.62 13.45
N GLU A 185 -19.75 11.82 14.01
CA GLU A 185 -20.50 13.01 13.60
C GLU A 185 -19.51 13.98 12.95
N SER A 186 -19.93 14.61 11.85
CA SER A 186 -19.12 15.63 11.17
C SER A 186 -18.77 16.73 12.16
N TYR A 187 -17.48 16.95 12.38
CA TYR A 187 -17.00 18.10 13.13
C TYR A 187 -17.54 19.36 12.45
N LYS A 188 -18.53 20.02 13.06
CA LYS A 188 -18.89 21.39 12.67
C LYS A 188 -17.76 22.25 13.21
N ALA A 189 -16.82 22.61 12.33
CA ALA A 189 -15.90 23.69 12.64
C ALA A 189 -16.75 24.90 13.07
N ALA A 190 -16.54 25.36 14.30
CA ALA A 190 -17.13 26.60 14.80
C ALA A 190 -16.46 27.80 14.13
#